data_AF-A0A540KFQ8-F1
#
_entry.id   AF-A0A540KFQ8-F1
#
_cell.length_a   1.000
_cell.length_b   1.000
_cell.length_c   1.000
_cell.angle_alpha   90.00
_cell.angle_beta   90.00
_cell.angle_gamma   90.00
#
_symmetry.space_group_name_H-M   'P 1'
#
loop_
_entity.id
_entity.type
_entity.pdbx_description
1 polymer ?
#
loop_
_entity_poly.entity_id
_entity_poly.type
_entity_poly.pdbx_seq_one_letter_code
_entity_poly.pdbx_strand_id
1 'polypeptide(L)'
;MVSKSYSNLLELASGEGDSFGRIGRRIPRVMNVAGVMSDVDDEGYTSSSSSQRDRIIIVANQLPIRAQRKADDSKGWIFSWDENSLLLQLKDGLGDDEIEVIYVGCLKEEIHPNEQDEVSQILLETYKCVPTFLPPDLFSRYYHGFCKQQLWPLFHYMLPLSPDLGGRFNRSLWQAYVSVNKIFADRIMEVINPEDDFVWVHDYHLMVLPTFLRKRFNRAKLGFFLHSPFPSSEIYKTLPVREEILRALLNSDLIGFHTFDYARHFLSCCSRMLGLTYESKRGYIGLEYYGRTVSIKILPVGIHMGQLQSVLSLPETEAKSEAFGNGAAACSASRVAGEGRVGADSQSS
;
A
#
# COMPACT_ATOMS: atom_id res chain seq x y z
N MET A 1 17.34 -15.60 19.39
CA MET A 1 16.58 -16.75 18.86
C MET A 1 15.67 -16.25 17.75
N VAL A 2 15.92 -16.63 16.50
CA VAL A 2 15.04 -16.26 15.37
C VAL A 2 13.73 -17.05 15.52
N SER A 3 12.60 -16.36 15.66
CA SER A 3 11.29 -17.00 15.91
C SER A 3 10.90 -17.96 14.77
N LYS A 4 10.33 -19.13 15.12
CA LYS A 4 9.85 -20.16 14.18
C LYS A 4 8.89 -19.61 13.11
N SER A 5 8.18 -18.52 13.40
CA SER A 5 7.28 -17.83 12.46
C SER A 5 8.00 -17.20 11.27
N TYR A 6 9.24 -16.69 11.45
CA TYR A 6 10.04 -16.16 10.34
C TYR A 6 10.49 -17.29 9.40
N SER A 7 10.75 -18.47 9.94
CA SER A 7 11.23 -19.62 9.17
C SER A 7 10.14 -20.16 8.24
N ASN A 8 8.91 -20.31 8.75
CA ASN A 8 7.77 -20.81 7.97
C ASN A 8 7.41 -19.91 6.77
N LEU A 9 7.42 -18.58 6.95
CA LEU A 9 7.11 -17.66 5.84
C LEU A 9 8.17 -17.67 4.74
N LEU A 10 9.45 -17.82 5.10
CA LEU A 10 10.50 -17.94 4.09
C LEU A 10 10.49 -19.29 3.38
N GLU A 11 10.28 -20.38 4.12
CA GLU A 11 10.17 -21.72 3.55
C GLU A 11 9.03 -21.79 2.52
N LEU A 12 7.89 -21.17 2.84
CA LEU A 12 6.77 -21.01 1.91
C LEU A 12 7.13 -20.16 0.68
N ALA A 13 8.00 -19.16 0.85
CA ALA A 13 8.45 -18.27 -0.24
C ALA A 13 9.65 -18.83 -1.02
N SER A 14 10.15 -20.02 -0.67
CA SER A 14 11.31 -20.66 -1.28
C SER A 14 11.01 -22.06 -1.83
N GLY A 15 9.74 -22.36 -2.16
CA GLY A 15 9.30 -23.67 -2.63
C GLY A 15 10.28 -24.37 -3.58
N GLU A 16 10.57 -25.64 -3.30
CA GLU A 16 11.54 -26.49 -3.99
C GLU A 16 11.42 -26.42 -5.53
N GLY A 17 12.53 -26.08 -6.18
CA GLY A 17 12.60 -25.86 -7.63
C GLY A 17 13.91 -25.20 -8.09
N ASP A 18 15.01 -25.91 -7.84
CA ASP A 18 16.28 -25.99 -8.58
C ASP A 18 17.16 -24.75 -8.92
N SER A 19 18.47 -25.01 -8.76
CA SER A 19 19.64 -24.38 -9.40
C SER A 19 19.92 -22.88 -9.18
N PHE A 20 20.94 -22.62 -8.34
CA PHE A 20 21.63 -21.33 -8.24
C PHE A 20 22.31 -20.94 -9.57
N GLY A 21 21.56 -20.26 -10.44
CA GLY A 21 22.10 -19.48 -11.56
C GLY A 21 22.49 -18.09 -11.09
N ARG A 22 23.79 -17.85 -10.89
CA ARG A 22 24.35 -16.49 -10.74
C ARG A 22 24.12 -15.73 -12.05
N ILE A 23 23.21 -14.76 -12.04
CA ILE A 23 23.18 -13.67 -13.03
C ILE A 23 23.35 -12.37 -12.26
N GLY A 24 24.51 -11.74 -12.47
CA GLY A 24 24.84 -10.44 -11.92
C GLY A 24 24.48 -9.31 -12.87
N ARG A 25 24.15 -8.17 -12.29
CA ARG A 25 24.84 -6.88 -12.52
C ARG A 25 24.48 -5.96 -11.35
N ARG A 26 25.48 -5.67 -10.51
CA ARG A 26 25.39 -4.70 -9.42
C ARG A 26 25.27 -3.31 -10.02
N ILE A 27 24.26 -2.55 -9.60
CA ILE A 27 24.23 -1.09 -9.74
C ILE A 27 25.44 -0.54 -8.96
N PRO A 28 26.18 0.47 -9.48
CA PRO A 28 27.40 0.93 -8.81
C PRO A 28 27.06 1.53 -7.45
N ARG A 29 27.63 0.96 -6.38
CA ARG A 29 27.71 1.63 -5.08
C ARG A 29 28.71 2.77 -5.20
N VAL A 30 28.25 4.00 -5.05
CA VAL A 30 29.14 5.16 -4.85
C VAL A 30 29.78 4.98 -3.47
N MET A 31 30.99 4.44 -3.46
CA MET A 31 31.88 4.43 -2.30
C MET A 31 32.55 5.80 -2.21
N ASN A 32 32.18 6.61 -1.22
CA ASN A 32 33.07 7.66 -0.75
C ASN A 32 34.03 7.02 0.26
N VAL A 33 35.25 6.76 -0.21
CA VAL A 33 36.41 6.47 0.64
C VAL A 33 37.18 7.76 0.86
N ALA A 34 37.44 8.08 2.13
CA ALA A 34 38.67 8.69 2.62
C ALA A 34 38.85 8.16 4.05
N GLY A 35 39.98 7.62 4.50
CA GLY A 35 41.35 7.76 4.04
C GLY A 35 42.18 8.35 5.17
N VAL A 36 42.85 7.45 5.92
CA VAL A 36 44.08 7.69 6.71
C VAL A 36 43.93 8.45 8.03
N MET A 37 44.31 7.76 9.11
CA MET A 37 44.58 8.33 10.43
C MET A 37 45.86 9.16 10.38
N SER A 38 45.79 10.40 10.83
CA SER A 38 46.94 11.13 11.35
C SER A 38 46.49 11.94 12.56
N ASP A 39 47.00 11.58 13.73
CA ASP A 39 46.99 12.41 14.94
C ASP A 39 47.65 13.76 14.61
N VAL A 40 46.99 14.89 14.96
CA VAL A 40 47.55 16.14 15.54
C VAL A 40 46.40 17.16 15.76
N ASP A 41 46.23 17.54 17.02
CA ASP A 41 45.75 18.79 17.66
C ASP A 41 44.65 19.70 17.07
N ASP A 42 43.64 19.90 17.93
CA ASP A 42 42.89 21.12 18.29
C ASP A 42 42.95 22.34 17.34
N GLU A 43 41.78 22.69 16.77
CA GLU A 43 41.24 24.06 16.59
C GLU A 43 39.93 23.98 15.77
N GLY A 44 39.00 24.89 16.02
CA GLY A 44 37.57 24.77 15.72
C GLY A 44 37.19 24.42 14.27
N TYR A 45 36.45 23.33 14.10
CA TYR A 45 35.72 23.02 12.87
C TYR A 45 34.22 23.11 13.12
N THR A 46 33.60 24.16 12.55
CA THR A 46 32.18 24.19 12.20
C THR A 46 31.85 22.92 11.43
N SER A 47 31.14 21.98 12.07
CA SER A 47 30.57 20.83 11.38
C SER A 47 29.60 21.35 10.33
N SER A 48 30.00 21.30 9.07
CA SER A 48 29.06 21.37 7.96
C SER A 48 28.19 20.11 8.05
N SER A 49 27.12 20.18 8.83
CA SER A 49 26.04 19.20 8.77
C SER A 49 25.50 19.28 7.36
N SER A 50 25.85 18.31 6.50
CA SER A 50 25.05 18.07 5.31
C SER A 50 23.62 17.88 5.82
N SER A 51 22.71 18.78 5.46
CA SER A 51 21.29 18.67 5.76
C SER A 51 20.78 17.36 5.15
N GLN A 52 20.84 16.28 5.94
CA GLN A 52 20.25 15.00 5.55
C GLN A 52 18.75 15.22 5.49
N ARG A 53 18.22 15.23 4.26
CA ARG A 53 16.79 15.27 4.02
C ARG A 53 16.18 13.98 4.52
N ASP A 54 15.14 14.09 5.33
CA ASP A 54 14.35 12.94 5.74
C ASP A 54 13.74 12.29 4.49
N ARG A 55 13.84 10.96 4.41
CA ARG A 55 13.38 10.20 3.25
C ARG A 55 12.33 9.17 3.66
N ILE A 56 11.22 9.18 2.95
CA ILE A 56 10.08 8.29 3.18
C ILE A 56 9.86 7.42 1.95
N ILE A 57 9.85 6.10 2.16
CA ILE A 57 9.54 5.10 1.16
C ILE A 57 8.08 4.67 1.35
N ILE A 58 7.20 5.14 0.50
CA ILE A 58 5.78 4.77 0.47
C ILE A 58 5.63 3.51 -0.36
N VAL A 59 5.08 2.45 0.24
CA VAL A 59 4.92 1.14 -0.39
C VAL A 59 3.45 0.80 -0.48
N ALA A 60 2.96 0.55 -1.68
CA ALA A 60 1.57 0.17 -1.93
C ALA A 60 1.44 -0.79 -3.11
N ASN A 61 0.29 -1.44 -3.25
CA ASN A 61 0.07 -2.40 -4.32
C ASN A 61 0.25 -1.79 -5.73
N GLN A 62 -0.16 -0.53 -5.92
CA GLN A 62 -0.08 0.19 -7.19
C GLN A 62 0.67 1.51 -7.02
N LEU A 63 1.50 1.85 -8.01
CA LEU A 63 2.14 3.16 -8.09
C LEU A 63 1.12 4.26 -8.45
N PRO A 64 1.34 5.50 -7.99
CA PRO A 64 0.58 6.68 -8.42
C PRO A 64 0.95 7.14 -9.86
N ILE A 65 1.20 6.20 -10.78
CA ILE A 65 1.62 6.47 -12.16
C ILE A 65 0.66 5.80 -13.14
N ARG A 66 0.27 6.55 -14.16
CA ARG A 66 -0.40 6.05 -15.36
C ARG A 66 0.65 5.81 -16.43
N ALA A 67 0.71 4.57 -16.91
CA ALA A 67 1.56 4.17 -18.03
C ALA A 67 0.69 3.99 -19.27
N GLN A 68 1.14 4.51 -20.41
CA GLN A 68 0.49 4.34 -21.71
C GLN A 68 1.53 3.98 -22.75
N ARG A 69 1.20 3.03 -23.63
CA ARG A 69 2.09 2.67 -24.75
C ARG A 69 2.00 3.74 -25.83
N LYS A 70 3.14 4.14 -26.41
CA LYS A 70 3.14 5.07 -27.54
C LYS A 70 2.39 4.47 -28.73
N ALA A 71 1.49 5.25 -29.33
CA ALA A 71 0.64 4.82 -30.44
C ALA A 71 1.36 4.86 -31.80
N ASP A 72 2.39 5.69 -31.91
CA ASP A 72 3.32 5.68 -33.05
C ASP A 72 4.25 4.48 -32.87
N ASP A 73 4.52 3.70 -33.92
CA ASP A 73 5.30 2.44 -34.00
C ASP A 73 6.72 2.47 -33.34
N SER A 74 7.08 3.61 -32.74
CA SER A 74 8.13 3.77 -31.75
C SER A 74 7.93 2.89 -30.50
N LYS A 75 8.93 2.07 -30.20
CA LYS A 75 9.05 1.42 -28.88
C LYS A 75 9.13 2.51 -27.80
N GLY A 76 8.31 2.40 -26.77
CA GLY A 76 8.41 3.29 -25.61
C GLY A 76 7.09 3.51 -24.87
N TRP A 77 7.24 3.99 -23.63
CA TRP A 77 6.15 4.26 -22.71
C TRP A 77 6.03 5.76 -22.46
N ILE A 78 4.80 6.23 -22.23
CA ILE A 78 4.50 7.56 -21.72
C ILE A 78 4.00 7.38 -20.29
N PHE A 79 4.60 8.12 -19.37
CA PHE A 79 4.24 8.11 -17.95
C PHE A 79 3.64 9.47 -17.55
N SER A 80 2.65 9.43 -16.67
CA SER A 80 2.06 10.62 -16.06
C SER A 80 1.61 10.29 -14.63
N TRP A 81 1.52 11.30 -13.77
CA TRP A 81 0.99 11.12 -12.42
C TRP A 81 -0.49 10.76 -12.45
N ASP A 82 -0.91 9.85 -11.57
CA ASP A 82 -2.32 9.58 -11.31
C ASP A 82 -2.83 10.56 -10.26
N GLU A 83 -3.36 11.70 -10.70
CA GLU A 83 -3.88 12.78 -9.83
C GLU A 83 -4.98 12.31 -8.85
N ASN A 84 -5.64 11.18 -9.16
CA ASN A 84 -6.67 10.59 -8.29
C ASN A 84 -6.10 9.60 -7.26
N SER A 85 -4.78 9.36 -7.28
CA SER A 85 -4.16 8.42 -6.36
C SER A 85 -4.04 9.02 -4.97
N LEU A 86 -4.60 8.33 -3.98
CA LEU A 86 -4.46 8.69 -2.57
C LEU A 86 -3.00 8.80 -2.15
N LEU A 87 -2.11 7.97 -2.71
CA LEU A 87 -0.69 7.98 -2.37
C LEU A 87 0.01 9.26 -2.82
N LEU A 88 -0.42 9.83 -3.96
CA LEU A 88 0.12 11.08 -4.45
C LEU A 88 -0.34 12.24 -3.54
N GLN A 89 -1.63 12.28 -3.22
CA GLN A 89 -2.21 13.29 -2.32
C GLN A 89 -1.63 13.22 -0.91
N LEU A 90 -1.22 12.03 -0.46
CA LEU A 90 -0.60 11.84 0.84
C LEU A 90 0.73 12.59 0.97
N LYS A 91 1.45 12.80 -0.15
CA LYS A 91 2.67 13.63 -0.17
C LYS A 91 2.41 15.03 0.35
N ASP A 92 1.31 15.65 -0.07
CA ASP A 92 1.00 17.05 0.28
C ASP A 92 0.71 17.20 1.79
N GLY A 93 0.34 16.11 2.47
CA GLY A 93 0.12 16.06 3.91
C GLY A 93 1.37 15.79 4.76
N LEU A 94 2.50 15.44 4.15
CA LEU A 94 3.73 15.10 4.88
C LEU A 94 4.49 16.31 5.43
N GLY A 95 4.19 17.52 4.94
CA GLY A 95 4.81 18.76 5.40
C GLY A 95 6.25 18.91 4.89
N ASP A 96 6.57 20.11 4.41
CA ASP A 96 7.85 20.54 3.83
C ASP A 96 8.30 19.86 2.52
N ASP A 97 8.77 20.69 1.58
CA ASP A 97 9.48 20.28 0.36
C ASP A 97 10.84 19.60 0.65
N GLU A 98 11.22 19.51 1.93
CA GLU A 98 12.48 18.93 2.38
C GLU A 98 12.44 17.39 2.47
N ILE A 99 11.25 16.77 2.53
CA ILE A 99 11.12 15.31 2.60
C ILE A 99 11.17 14.69 1.20
N GLU A 100 12.17 13.83 0.96
CA GLU A 100 12.20 13.04 -0.28
C GLU A 100 11.27 11.84 -0.16
N VAL A 101 10.31 11.74 -1.09
CA VAL A 101 9.35 10.62 -1.13
C VAL A 101 9.67 9.70 -2.30
N ILE A 102 9.88 8.42 -2.00
CA ILE A 102 10.07 7.35 -2.99
C ILE A 102 8.84 6.43 -2.95
N TYR A 103 8.28 6.10 -4.11
CA TYR A 103 7.14 5.19 -4.20
C TYR A 103 7.56 3.81 -4.68
N VAL A 104 7.06 2.75 -4.05
CA VAL A 104 7.27 1.36 -4.47
C VAL A 104 5.93 0.68 -4.71
N GLY A 105 5.72 0.12 -5.91
CA GLY A 105 4.43 -0.46 -6.30
C GLY A 105 4.42 -1.10 -7.67
N CYS A 106 3.32 -1.76 -8.03
CA CYS A 106 3.11 -2.28 -9.39
C CYS A 106 2.58 -1.18 -10.32
N LEU A 107 2.89 -1.28 -11.62
CA LEU A 107 2.17 -0.55 -12.65
C LEU A 107 0.84 -1.25 -12.96
N LYS A 108 -0.13 -0.49 -13.48
CA LYS A 108 -1.42 -1.04 -13.93
C LYS A 108 -1.30 -1.84 -15.23
N GLU A 109 -0.33 -1.49 -16.06
CA GLU A 109 -0.05 -2.12 -17.35
C GLU A 109 1.04 -3.20 -17.25
N GLU A 110 0.95 -4.22 -18.10
CA GLU A 110 1.95 -5.28 -18.19
C GLU A 110 3.15 -4.83 -19.04
N ILE A 111 4.34 -4.85 -18.45
CA ILE A 111 5.59 -4.48 -19.11
C ILE A 111 6.37 -5.74 -19.46
N HIS A 112 6.72 -5.88 -20.74
CA HIS A 112 7.50 -7.02 -21.22
C HIS A 112 8.89 -7.03 -20.54
N PRO A 113 9.44 -8.20 -20.13
CA PRO A 113 10.71 -8.30 -19.41
C PRO A 113 11.88 -7.52 -20.03
N ASN A 114 11.97 -7.51 -21.37
CA ASN A 114 13.02 -6.79 -22.09
C ASN A 114 12.95 -5.26 -21.94
N GLU A 115 11.80 -4.69 -21.57
CA GLU A 115 11.58 -3.25 -21.39
C GLU A 115 11.62 -2.84 -19.91
N GLN A 116 11.64 -3.80 -18.98
CA GLN A 116 11.52 -3.54 -17.53
C GLN A 116 12.66 -2.70 -16.97
N ASP A 117 13.89 -2.92 -17.43
CA ASP A 117 15.07 -2.18 -16.97
C ASP A 117 14.99 -0.70 -17.38
N GLU A 118 14.63 -0.43 -18.63
CA GLU A 118 14.45 0.92 -19.17
C GLU A 118 13.32 1.65 -18.45
N VAL A 119 12.17 1.00 -18.27
CA VAL A 119 11.03 1.56 -17.54
C VAL A 119 11.39 1.86 -16.08
N SER A 120 12.16 0.99 -15.43
CA SER A 120 12.60 1.20 -14.04
C SER A 120 13.50 2.42 -13.90
N GLN A 121 14.43 2.62 -14.83
CA GLN A 121 15.31 3.79 -14.82
C GLN A 121 14.52 5.08 -15.01
N ILE A 122 13.64 5.14 -16.01
CA ILE A 122 12.81 6.31 -16.29
C ILE A 122 11.94 6.68 -15.06
N LEU A 123 11.30 5.69 -14.45
CA LEU A 123 10.42 5.89 -13.29
C LEU A 123 11.20 6.35 -12.06
N LEU A 124 12.39 5.81 -11.83
CA LEU A 124 13.21 6.19 -10.68
C LEU A 124 13.77 7.61 -10.84
N GLU A 125 14.31 7.95 -12.01
CA GLU A 125 14.94 9.24 -12.26
C GLU A 125 13.92 10.39 -12.34
N THR A 126 12.79 10.15 -13.03
CA THR A 126 11.81 11.20 -13.30
C THR A 126 10.75 11.32 -12.21
N TYR A 127 10.32 10.19 -11.63
CA TYR A 127 9.17 10.14 -10.72
C TYR A 127 9.52 9.65 -9.31
N LYS A 128 10.78 9.26 -9.04
CA LYS A 128 11.17 8.62 -7.77
C LYS A 128 10.32 7.37 -7.46
N CYS A 129 9.93 6.65 -8.50
CA CYS A 129 9.11 5.45 -8.42
C CYS A 129 9.94 4.20 -8.72
N VAL A 130 9.85 3.19 -7.87
CA VAL A 130 10.46 1.88 -8.04
C VAL A 130 9.35 0.90 -8.44
N PRO A 131 9.26 0.52 -9.74
CA PRO A 131 8.26 -0.43 -10.18
C PRO A 131 8.58 -1.84 -9.68
N THR A 132 7.54 -2.54 -9.25
CA THR A 132 7.58 -3.96 -8.90
C THR A 132 6.85 -4.74 -9.98
N PHE A 133 7.59 -5.43 -10.83
CA PHE A 133 7.01 -6.29 -11.86
C PHE A 133 6.68 -7.66 -11.29
N LEU A 134 5.45 -8.11 -11.51
CA LEU A 134 4.95 -9.40 -11.07
C LEU A 134 4.55 -10.24 -12.29
N PRO A 135 4.90 -11.54 -12.33
CA PRO A 135 4.39 -12.43 -13.35
C PRO A 135 2.84 -12.45 -13.35
N PRO A 136 2.16 -12.45 -14.52
CA PRO A 136 0.70 -12.33 -14.59
C PRO A 136 -0.06 -13.40 -13.80
N ASP A 137 0.39 -14.66 -13.87
CA ASP A 137 -0.20 -15.75 -13.07
C ASP A 137 -0.06 -15.51 -11.56
N LEU A 138 1.12 -15.06 -11.13
CA LEU A 138 1.40 -14.76 -9.74
C LEU A 138 0.54 -13.59 -9.25
N PHE A 139 0.44 -12.53 -10.06
CA PHE A 139 -0.42 -11.38 -9.80
C PHE A 139 -1.88 -11.80 -9.67
N SER A 140 -2.39 -12.64 -10.57
CA SER A 140 -3.78 -13.10 -10.53
C SER A 140 -4.09 -13.89 -9.25
N ARG A 141 -3.24 -14.86 -8.88
CA ARG A 141 -3.42 -15.65 -7.65
C ARG A 141 -3.31 -14.80 -6.39
N TYR A 142 -2.38 -13.84 -6.37
CA TYR A 142 -2.21 -12.91 -5.26
C TYR A 142 -3.38 -11.92 -5.14
N TYR A 143 -3.65 -11.16 -6.20
CA TYR A 143 -4.57 -10.03 -6.18
C TYR A 143 -6.03 -10.50 -6.29
N HIS A 144 -6.39 -11.19 -7.35
CA HIS A 144 -7.77 -11.66 -7.52
C HIS A 144 -8.08 -12.81 -6.56
N GLY A 145 -7.16 -13.76 -6.41
CA GLY A 145 -7.34 -14.90 -5.51
C GLY A 145 -7.29 -14.52 -4.03
N PHE A 146 -6.11 -14.26 -3.48
CA PHE A 146 -5.98 -14.06 -2.02
C PHE A 146 -6.56 -12.72 -1.55
N CYS A 147 -6.17 -11.61 -2.17
CA CYS A 147 -6.57 -10.28 -1.74
C CYS A 147 -8.09 -10.05 -1.92
N LYS A 148 -8.63 -10.27 -3.13
CA LYS A 148 -10.04 -9.94 -3.44
C LYS A 148 -11.04 -11.04 -3.12
N GLN A 149 -10.70 -12.33 -3.18
CA GLN A 149 -11.63 -13.40 -2.80
C GLN A 149 -11.54 -13.80 -1.32
N GLN A 150 -10.41 -13.59 -0.63
CA GLN A 150 -10.27 -13.98 0.79
C GLN A 150 -10.18 -12.79 1.75
N LEU A 151 -9.20 -11.90 1.59
CA LEU A 151 -8.98 -10.81 2.56
C LEU A 151 -10.08 -9.75 2.50
N TRP A 152 -10.44 -9.30 1.30
CA TRP A 152 -11.41 -8.22 1.12
C TRP A 152 -12.79 -8.58 1.69
N PRO A 153 -13.41 -9.74 1.37
CA PRO A 153 -14.70 -10.13 1.96
C PRO A 153 -14.62 -10.27 3.48
N LEU A 154 -13.54 -10.89 3.99
CA LEU A 154 -13.32 -11.06 5.42
C LEU A 154 -13.29 -9.71 6.17
N PHE A 155 -12.56 -8.73 5.63
CA PHE A 155 -12.41 -7.41 6.26
C PHE A 155 -13.70 -6.58 6.19
N HIS A 156 -14.57 -6.86 5.22
CA HIS A 156 -15.86 -6.20 5.04
C HIS A 156 -17.02 -6.98 5.64
N TYR A 157 -16.76 -7.94 6.54
CA TYR A 157 -17.80 -8.75 7.20
C TYR A 157 -18.69 -9.53 6.22
N MET A 158 -18.21 -9.76 4.99
CA MET A 158 -18.86 -10.58 4.00
C MET A 158 -18.43 -12.02 4.23
N LEU A 159 -19.07 -12.67 5.19
CA LEU A 159 -18.90 -14.10 5.40
C LEU A 159 -19.52 -14.83 4.20
N PRO A 160 -18.84 -15.84 3.65
CA PRO A 160 -19.44 -16.65 2.61
C PRO A 160 -20.66 -17.38 3.18
N LEU A 161 -21.83 -17.03 2.63
CA LEU A 161 -23.12 -17.58 3.04
C LEU A 161 -23.35 -19.01 2.52
N SER A 162 -22.50 -19.48 1.59
CA SER A 162 -22.53 -20.86 1.10
C SER A 162 -21.11 -21.45 0.93
N PRO A 163 -20.96 -22.80 1.00
CA PRO A 163 -19.71 -23.50 0.74
C PRO A 163 -19.09 -23.20 -0.65
N ASP A 164 -19.94 -22.80 -1.60
CA ASP A 164 -19.58 -22.51 -2.99
C ASP A 164 -19.05 -21.07 -3.14
N LEU A 165 -19.52 -20.15 -2.29
CA LEU A 165 -19.09 -18.75 -2.23
C LEU A 165 -17.88 -18.54 -1.31
N GLY A 166 -17.57 -19.52 -0.46
CA GLY A 166 -16.52 -19.47 0.56
C GLY A 166 -15.46 -20.54 0.41
N GLY A 167 -15.13 -20.88 -0.84
CA GLY A 167 -14.31 -22.02 -1.22
C GLY A 167 -13.17 -22.33 -0.24
N ARG A 168 -12.89 -23.63 -0.05
CA ARG A 168 -11.85 -24.12 0.87
C ARG A 168 -10.57 -23.28 0.77
N PHE A 169 -10.01 -22.91 1.93
CA PHE A 169 -8.78 -22.15 1.99
C PHE A 169 -7.70 -22.77 1.11
N ASN A 170 -7.29 -22.01 0.09
CA ASN A 170 -6.31 -22.46 -0.87
C ASN A 170 -4.91 -22.00 -0.46
N ARG A 171 -4.09 -22.95 0.01
CA ARG A 171 -2.71 -22.71 0.45
C ARG A 171 -1.82 -22.14 -0.67
N SER A 172 -2.09 -22.46 -1.93
CA SER A 172 -1.33 -21.91 -3.06
C SER A 172 -1.57 -20.41 -3.27
N LEU A 173 -2.77 -19.91 -2.94
CA LEU A 173 -3.06 -18.47 -2.98
C LEU A 173 -2.31 -17.74 -1.87
N TRP A 174 -2.23 -18.34 -0.68
CA TRP A 174 -1.41 -17.83 0.40
C TRP A 174 0.08 -17.80 0.04
N GLN A 175 0.60 -18.87 -0.57
CA GLN A 175 1.99 -18.89 -1.05
C GLN A 175 2.24 -17.80 -2.09
N ALA A 176 1.32 -17.59 -3.03
CA ALA A 176 1.40 -16.48 -3.98
C ALA A 176 1.46 -15.12 -3.26
N TYR A 177 0.62 -14.92 -2.24
CA TYR A 177 0.61 -13.70 -1.44
C TYR A 177 1.92 -13.44 -0.72
N VAL A 178 2.49 -14.46 -0.08
CA VAL A 178 3.78 -14.38 0.61
C VAL A 178 4.91 -14.11 -0.41
N SER A 179 4.90 -14.79 -1.56
CA SER A 179 5.89 -14.59 -2.62
C SER A 179 5.86 -13.17 -3.19
N VAL A 180 4.68 -12.61 -3.45
CA VAL A 180 4.56 -11.21 -3.90
C VAL A 180 5.09 -10.24 -2.84
N ASN A 181 4.71 -10.42 -1.58
CA ASN A 181 5.21 -9.56 -0.49
C ASN A 181 6.74 -9.65 -0.34
N LYS A 182 7.33 -10.82 -0.61
CA LYS A 182 8.80 -11.00 -0.66
C LYS A 182 9.42 -10.24 -1.83
N ILE A 183 8.85 -10.32 -3.03
CA ILE A 183 9.33 -9.55 -4.21
C ILE A 183 9.31 -8.05 -3.91
N PHE A 184 8.23 -7.55 -3.31
CA PHE A 184 8.16 -6.16 -2.86
C PHE A 184 9.25 -5.82 -1.83
N ALA A 185 9.47 -6.69 -0.84
CA ALA A 185 10.53 -6.48 0.15
C ALA A 185 11.92 -6.44 -0.50
N ASP A 186 12.19 -7.31 -1.48
CA ASP A 186 13.45 -7.33 -2.23
C ASP A 186 13.65 -6.01 -3.00
N ARG A 187 12.60 -5.44 -3.61
CA ARG A 187 12.66 -4.11 -4.26
C ARG A 187 12.94 -2.97 -3.29
N ILE A 188 12.36 -3.00 -2.10
CA ILE A 188 12.64 -2.00 -1.06
C ILE A 188 14.09 -2.11 -0.60
N MET A 189 14.61 -3.33 -0.47
CA MET A 189 16.02 -3.56 -0.07
C MET A 189 17.04 -3.00 -1.07
N GLU A 190 16.65 -2.80 -2.34
CA GLU A 190 17.52 -2.19 -3.36
C GLU A 190 17.72 -0.68 -3.13
N VAL A 191 16.77 0.00 -2.47
CA VAL A 191 16.75 1.47 -2.37
C VAL A 191 16.86 2.01 -0.94
N ILE A 192 16.51 1.20 0.07
CA ILE A 192 16.46 1.61 1.47
C ILE A 192 17.86 1.86 2.06
N ASN A 193 18.00 2.99 2.75
CA ASN A 193 19.03 3.25 3.74
C ASN A 193 18.43 2.99 5.14
N PRO A 194 18.78 1.86 5.80
CA PRO A 194 18.06 1.38 6.97
C PRO A 194 18.24 2.23 8.24
N GLU A 195 19.23 3.12 8.29
CA GLU A 195 19.46 3.98 9.47
C GLU A 195 18.61 5.26 9.42
N ASP A 196 18.41 5.79 8.21
CA ASP A 196 17.81 7.10 8.00
C ASP A 196 16.35 7.00 7.54
N ASP A 197 16.06 6.08 6.62
CA ASP A 197 14.78 6.02 5.92
C ASP A 197 13.62 5.51 6.78
N PHE A 198 12.43 6.04 6.48
CA PHE A 198 11.16 5.53 6.97
C PHE A 198 10.47 4.73 5.87
N VAL A 199 10.06 3.49 6.15
CA VAL A 199 9.23 2.72 5.22
C VAL A 199 7.79 2.75 5.70
N TRP A 200 6.89 3.23 4.86
CA TRP A 200 5.47 3.28 5.14
C TRP A 200 4.68 2.38 4.18
N VAL A 201 4.17 1.27 4.72
CA VAL A 201 3.46 0.24 3.97
C VAL A 201 1.95 0.47 4.05
N HIS A 202 1.26 0.37 2.92
CA HIS A 202 -0.17 0.62 2.83
C HIS A 202 -0.99 -0.61 2.43
N ASP A 203 -2.09 -0.77 3.15
CA ASP A 203 -3.23 -1.63 2.86
C ASP A 203 -3.03 -3.15 3.01
N TYR A 204 -4.14 -3.89 2.93
CA TYR A 204 -4.20 -5.35 3.17
C TYR A 204 -3.39 -6.20 2.17
N HIS A 205 -2.98 -5.60 1.06
CA HIS A 205 -2.14 -6.19 0.03
C HIS A 205 -0.76 -6.61 0.54
N LEU A 206 -0.19 -5.83 1.48
CA LEU A 206 1.21 -5.94 1.88
C LEU A 206 1.40 -6.19 3.38
N MET A 207 0.48 -6.91 4.01
CA MET A 207 0.48 -7.11 5.48
C MET A 207 1.65 -7.96 5.97
N VAL A 208 2.21 -8.84 5.13
CA VAL A 208 3.34 -9.69 5.54
C VAL A 208 4.70 -9.09 5.26
N LEU A 209 4.75 -8.05 4.42
CA LEU A 209 5.95 -7.33 4.02
C LEU A 209 6.86 -6.89 5.19
N PRO A 210 6.34 -6.32 6.30
CA PRO A 210 7.18 -5.86 7.40
C PRO A 210 8.07 -6.96 7.99
N THR A 211 7.63 -8.23 7.93
CA THR A 211 8.41 -9.39 8.39
C THR A 211 9.73 -9.54 7.62
N PHE A 212 9.68 -9.37 6.30
CA PHE A 212 10.85 -9.54 5.44
C PHE A 212 11.87 -8.42 5.67
N LEU A 213 11.39 -7.18 5.80
CA LEU A 213 12.25 -6.03 6.09
C LEU A 213 12.88 -6.13 7.47
N ARG A 214 12.09 -6.39 8.52
CA ARG A 214 12.60 -6.47 9.90
C ARG A 214 13.62 -7.59 10.09
N LYS A 215 13.49 -8.69 9.34
CA LYS A 215 14.46 -9.79 9.37
C LYS A 215 15.84 -9.39 8.81
N ARG A 216 15.87 -8.50 7.81
CA ARG A 216 17.12 -8.01 7.21
C ARG A 216 17.67 -6.80 7.96
N PHE A 217 16.79 -5.90 8.37
CA PHE A 217 17.11 -4.66 9.04
C PHE A 217 16.32 -4.57 10.35
N ASN A 218 16.94 -5.03 11.45
CA ASN A 218 16.28 -5.08 12.76
C ASN A 218 15.87 -3.68 13.29
N ARG A 219 16.59 -2.63 12.89
CA ARG A 219 16.40 -1.23 13.29
C ARG A 219 15.64 -0.39 12.27
N ALA A 220 15.17 -0.97 11.16
CA ALA A 220 14.40 -0.21 10.17
C ALA A 220 13.13 0.40 10.80
N LYS A 221 12.88 1.67 10.47
CA LYS A 221 11.71 2.42 10.91
C LYS A 221 10.52 2.02 10.01
N LEU A 222 9.61 1.20 10.53
CA LEU A 222 8.53 0.60 9.75
C LEU A 222 7.16 1.09 10.23
N GLY A 223 6.43 1.77 9.34
CA GLY A 223 5.02 2.11 9.49
C GLY A 223 4.14 1.23 8.64
N PHE A 224 2.97 0.87 9.14
CA PHE A 224 1.91 0.22 8.37
C PHE A 224 0.59 0.97 8.55
N PHE A 225 -0.17 1.17 7.48
CA PHE A 225 -1.51 1.76 7.56
C PHE A 225 -2.53 0.89 6.84
N LEU A 226 -3.62 0.51 7.52
CA LEU A 226 -4.70 -0.26 6.93
C LEU A 226 -5.83 0.67 6.47
N HIS A 227 -6.07 0.70 5.16
CA HIS A 227 -7.16 1.49 4.57
C HIS A 227 -8.52 0.80 4.66
N SER A 228 -8.52 -0.53 4.66
CA SER A 228 -9.74 -1.32 4.87
C SER A 228 -10.16 -1.38 6.35
N PRO A 229 -11.43 -1.71 6.65
CA PRO A 229 -11.84 -2.03 8.01
C PRO A 229 -11.04 -3.22 8.57
N PHE A 230 -10.83 -3.23 9.88
CA PHE A 230 -10.30 -4.42 10.56
C PHE A 230 -11.44 -5.20 11.22
N PRO A 231 -11.64 -6.48 10.88
CA PRO A 231 -12.79 -7.24 11.34
C PRO A 231 -12.68 -7.63 12.83
N SER A 232 -13.82 -7.87 13.47
CA SER A 232 -13.86 -8.35 14.84
C SER A 232 -13.14 -9.70 14.99
N SER A 233 -12.67 -10.01 16.19
CA SER A 233 -11.98 -11.28 16.47
C SER A 233 -12.79 -12.53 16.15
N GLU A 234 -14.12 -12.43 16.12
CA GLU A 234 -15.02 -13.54 15.80
C GLU A 234 -15.05 -13.85 14.31
N ILE A 235 -14.86 -12.84 13.48
CA ILE A 235 -14.75 -12.97 12.02
C ILE A 235 -13.31 -13.31 11.67
N TYR A 236 -12.34 -12.58 12.22
CA TYR A 236 -10.92 -12.76 11.91
C TYR A 236 -10.42 -14.17 12.22
N LYS A 237 -10.97 -14.85 13.24
CA LYS A 237 -10.58 -16.24 13.59
C LYS A 237 -10.91 -17.27 12.50
N THR A 238 -11.79 -16.95 11.56
CA THR A 238 -12.13 -17.82 10.44
C THR A 238 -10.98 -17.92 9.42
N LEU A 239 -10.06 -16.95 9.40
CA LEU A 239 -8.88 -16.97 8.53
C LEU A 239 -7.86 -18.02 9.03
N PRO A 240 -7.45 -18.99 8.18
CA PRO A 240 -6.49 -20.00 8.61
C PRO A 240 -5.09 -19.44 8.91
N VAL A 241 -4.65 -18.41 8.17
CA VAL A 241 -3.32 -17.77 8.31
C VAL A 241 -3.33 -16.51 9.18
N ARG A 242 -4.30 -16.44 10.10
CA ARG A 242 -4.54 -15.30 11.00
C ARG A 242 -3.33 -14.96 11.87
N GLU A 243 -2.63 -15.96 12.39
CA GLU A 243 -1.50 -15.72 13.29
C GLU A 243 -0.30 -15.19 12.52
N GLU A 244 -0.03 -15.74 11.34
CA GLU A 244 1.06 -15.30 10.48
C GLU A 244 0.90 -13.83 10.09
N ILE A 245 -0.32 -13.41 9.73
CA ILE A 245 -0.60 -12.02 9.36
C ILE A 245 -0.49 -11.09 10.58
N LEU A 246 -1.06 -11.44 11.74
CA LEU A 246 -0.92 -10.61 12.94
C LEU A 246 0.54 -10.45 13.36
N ARG A 247 1.28 -11.57 13.44
CA ARG A 247 2.71 -11.56 13.78
C ARG A 247 3.50 -10.74 12.77
N ALA A 248 3.10 -10.75 11.50
CA ALA A 248 3.76 -9.97 10.49
C ALA A 248 3.52 -8.47 10.65
N LEU A 249 2.29 -8.04 10.91
CA LEU A 249 1.96 -6.64 11.21
C LEU A 249 2.72 -6.13 12.44
N LEU A 250 2.87 -6.97 13.48
CA LEU A 250 3.63 -6.64 14.69
C LEU A 250 5.16 -6.51 14.46
N ASN A 251 5.66 -6.76 13.24
CA ASN A 251 7.01 -6.38 12.86
C ASN A 251 7.16 -4.88 12.55
N SER A 252 6.07 -4.16 12.35
CA SER A 252 6.06 -2.70 12.24
C SER A 252 6.26 -2.02 13.60
N ASP A 253 6.78 -0.79 13.61
CA ASP A 253 6.89 0.05 14.80
C ASP A 253 5.61 0.86 15.03
N LEU A 254 4.92 1.22 13.95
CA LEU A 254 3.66 1.95 13.94
C LEU A 254 2.62 1.24 13.09
N ILE A 255 1.41 1.07 13.63
CA ILE A 255 0.24 0.55 12.89
C ILE A 255 -0.89 1.58 12.99
N GLY A 256 -1.34 2.08 11.84
CA GLY A 256 -2.41 3.05 11.73
C GLY A 256 -3.72 2.47 11.21
N PHE A 257 -4.84 2.98 11.74
CA PHE A 257 -6.21 2.67 11.32
C PHE A 257 -7.04 3.94 11.17
N HIS A 258 -8.10 3.91 10.38
CA HIS A 258 -9.02 5.05 10.24
C HIS A 258 -9.80 5.37 11.52
N THR A 259 -10.29 4.35 12.23
CA THR A 259 -11.17 4.52 13.38
C THR A 259 -10.64 3.77 14.61
N PHE A 260 -11.07 4.22 15.79
CA PHE A 260 -10.74 3.53 17.03
C PHE A 260 -11.31 2.10 17.07
N ASP A 261 -12.46 1.84 16.46
CA ASP A 261 -13.05 0.50 16.43
C ASP A 261 -12.20 -0.51 15.67
N TYR A 262 -11.60 -0.11 14.54
CA TYR A 262 -10.70 -0.99 13.79
C TYR A 262 -9.44 -1.31 14.61
N ALA A 263 -8.86 -0.29 15.25
CA ALA A 263 -7.73 -0.47 16.16
C ALA A 263 -8.09 -1.41 17.33
N ARG A 264 -9.26 -1.22 17.95
CA ARG A 264 -9.76 -2.06 19.05
C ARG A 264 -9.96 -3.51 18.61
N HIS A 265 -10.48 -3.75 17.41
CA HIS A 265 -10.62 -5.08 16.86
C HIS A 265 -9.27 -5.76 16.61
N PHE A 266 -8.28 -5.03 16.07
CA PHE A 266 -6.92 -5.51 15.91
C PHE A 266 -6.28 -5.90 17.26
N LEU A 267 -6.39 -5.04 18.27
CA LEU A 267 -5.88 -5.31 19.62
C LEU A 267 -6.54 -6.54 20.27
N SER A 268 -7.86 -6.67 20.09
CA SER A 268 -8.61 -7.85 20.55
C SER A 268 -8.13 -9.13 19.86
N CYS A 269 -7.83 -9.09 18.57
CA CYS A 269 -7.25 -10.22 17.84
C CYS A 269 -5.86 -10.57 18.36
N CYS A 270 -4.99 -9.57 18.58
CA CYS A 270 -3.66 -9.79 19.15
C CYS A 270 -3.75 -10.41 20.56
N SER A 271 -4.67 -9.95 21.39
CA SER A 271 -4.87 -10.51 22.74
C SER A 271 -5.41 -11.94 22.71
N ARG A 272 -6.47 -12.19 21.95
CA ARG A 272 -7.14 -13.51 21.92
C ARG A 272 -6.33 -14.59 21.20
N MET A 273 -5.59 -14.23 20.15
CA MET A 273 -4.88 -15.21 19.31
C MET A 273 -3.41 -15.36 19.69
N LEU A 274 -2.76 -14.28 20.13
CA LEU A 274 -1.32 -14.28 20.44
C LEU A 274 -1.04 -14.18 21.95
N GLY A 275 -2.07 -13.98 22.78
CA GLY A 275 -1.90 -13.82 24.23
C GLY A 275 -1.25 -12.50 24.64
N LEU A 276 -1.26 -11.50 23.76
CA LEU A 276 -0.56 -10.23 23.99
C LEU A 276 -1.43 -9.26 24.79
N THR A 277 -0.80 -8.55 25.72
CA THR A 277 -1.42 -7.44 26.45
C THR A 277 -1.05 -6.12 25.78
N TYR A 278 -2.01 -5.20 25.70
CA TYR A 278 -1.76 -3.84 25.22
C TYR A 278 -2.00 -2.85 26.35
N GLU A 279 -1.26 -1.75 26.34
CA GLU A 279 -1.45 -0.65 27.26
C GLU A 279 -2.13 0.51 26.53
N SER A 280 -3.10 1.14 27.19
CA SER A 280 -3.69 2.41 26.78
C SER A 280 -3.48 3.42 27.91
N LYS A 281 -2.56 4.37 27.73
CA LYS A 281 -2.24 5.42 28.72
C LYS A 281 -2.20 6.77 28.02
N ARG A 282 -2.96 7.75 28.53
CA ARG A 282 -2.95 9.17 28.07
C ARG A 282 -3.13 9.33 26.54
N GLY A 283 -3.98 8.52 25.91
CA GLY A 283 -4.22 8.57 24.46
C GLY A 283 -3.15 7.87 23.60
N TYR A 284 -2.14 7.27 24.22
CA TYR A 284 -1.19 6.36 23.57
C TYR A 284 -1.68 4.92 23.72
N ILE A 285 -1.68 4.18 22.62
CA ILE A 285 -2.00 2.75 22.58
C ILE A 285 -0.74 2.03 22.09
N GLY A 286 -0.21 1.13 22.90
CA GLY A 286 1.01 0.39 22.58
C GLY A 286 0.87 -1.08 22.94
N LEU A 287 1.55 -1.94 22.17
CA LEU A 287 1.62 -3.37 22.42
C LEU A 287 3.08 -3.79 22.52
N GLU A 288 3.45 -4.53 23.58
CA GLU A 288 4.80 -5.07 23.71
C GLU A 288 4.92 -6.39 22.93
N TYR A 289 5.87 -6.44 22.00
CA TYR A 289 6.13 -7.60 21.17
C TYR A 289 7.64 -7.84 21.01
N TYR A 290 8.13 -8.93 21.62
CA TYR A 290 9.56 -9.30 21.65
C TYR A 290 10.49 -8.15 22.10
N GLY A 291 10.13 -7.45 23.18
CA GLY A 291 10.92 -6.35 23.74
C GLY A 291 10.88 -5.06 22.92
N ARG A 292 9.98 -4.95 21.94
CA ARG A 292 9.68 -3.72 21.21
C ARG A 292 8.25 -3.27 21.50
N THR A 293 8.04 -1.96 21.49
CA THR A 293 6.69 -1.39 21.61
C THR A 293 6.15 -1.05 20.23
N VAL A 294 5.11 -1.76 19.81
CA VAL A 294 4.35 -1.47 18.59
C VAL A 294 3.29 -0.44 18.92
N SER A 295 3.39 0.74 18.32
CA SER A 295 2.47 1.85 18.56
C SER A 295 1.26 1.76 17.63
N ILE A 296 0.05 1.92 18.18
CA ILE A 296 -1.19 1.95 17.41
C ILE A 296 -1.71 3.39 17.34
N LYS A 297 -2.01 3.87 16.13
CA LYS A 297 -2.54 5.22 15.89
C LYS A 297 -3.85 5.19 15.13
N ILE A 298 -4.69 6.17 15.42
CA ILE A 298 -5.96 6.40 14.74
C ILE A 298 -5.75 7.64 13.88
N LEU A 299 -5.72 7.46 12.56
CA LEU A 299 -5.43 8.51 11.59
C LEU A 299 -6.52 8.45 10.50
N PRO A 300 -7.63 9.18 10.66
CA PRO A 300 -8.67 9.23 9.64
C PRO A 300 -8.12 9.96 8.41
N VAL A 301 -8.00 9.23 7.30
CA VAL A 301 -7.60 9.82 6.00
C VAL A 301 -8.67 10.82 5.54
N GLY A 302 -8.23 12.01 5.17
CA GLY A 302 -9.07 13.08 4.62
C GLY A 302 -9.02 13.16 3.09
N ILE A 303 -9.66 14.19 2.54
CA ILE A 303 -9.62 14.52 1.11
C ILE A 303 -8.78 15.77 0.88
N HIS A 304 -8.15 15.87 -0.29
CA HIS A 304 -7.39 17.05 -0.67
C HIS A 304 -8.34 18.18 -1.11
N MET A 305 -8.66 19.09 -0.19
CA MET A 305 -9.62 20.19 -0.44
C MET A 305 -9.19 21.14 -1.58
N GLY A 306 -7.90 21.46 -1.71
CA GLY A 306 -7.41 22.35 -2.78
C GLY A 306 -7.62 21.79 -4.19
N GLN A 307 -7.22 20.55 -4.43
CA GLN A 307 -7.51 19.82 -5.66
C GLN A 307 -9.01 19.70 -5.95
N LEU A 308 -9.85 19.44 -4.93
CA LEU A 308 -11.29 19.39 -5.14
C LEU A 308 -11.83 20.75 -5.60
N GLN A 309 -11.38 21.84 -4.97
CA GLN A 309 -11.78 23.20 -5.35
C GLN A 309 -11.30 23.56 -6.77
N SER A 310 -10.07 23.18 -7.15
CA SER A 310 -9.57 23.46 -8.49
C SER A 310 -10.38 22.75 -9.57
N VAL A 311 -10.72 21.47 -9.36
CA VAL A 311 -11.56 20.69 -10.28
C VAL A 311 -12.98 21.24 -10.38
N LEU A 312 -13.56 21.69 -9.26
CA LEU A 312 -14.88 22.34 -9.23
C LEU A 312 -14.91 23.66 -9.99
N SER A 313 -13.80 24.42 -9.96
CA SER A 313 -13.67 25.71 -10.66
C SER A 313 -13.40 25.60 -12.17
N LEU A 314 -13.27 24.39 -12.72
CA LEU A 314 -13.06 24.22 -14.15
C LEU A 314 -14.35 24.54 -14.94
N PRO A 315 -14.27 25.35 -16.02
CA PRO A 315 -15.45 25.71 -16.82
C PRO A 315 -16.18 24.49 -17.40
N GLU A 316 -15.44 23.43 -17.73
CA GLU A 316 -16.04 22.18 -18.23
C GLU A 316 -16.87 21.47 -17.14
N THR A 317 -16.42 21.50 -15.88
CA THR A 317 -17.14 20.92 -14.74
C THR A 317 -18.41 21.72 -14.46
N GLU A 318 -18.33 23.05 -14.47
CA GLU A 318 -19.48 23.95 -14.32
C GLU A 318 -20.51 23.72 -15.43
N ALA A 319 -20.09 23.71 -16.69
CA ALA A 319 -20.97 23.49 -17.83
C ALA A 319 -21.67 22.12 -17.78
N LYS A 320 -20.95 21.05 -17.37
CA LYS A 320 -21.57 19.72 -17.18
C LYS A 320 -22.55 19.73 -16.02
N SER A 321 -22.21 20.36 -14.89
CA SER A 321 -23.11 20.48 -13.73
C SER A 321 -24.42 21.20 -14.10
N GLU A 322 -24.33 22.30 -14.85
CA GLU A 322 -25.49 23.03 -15.36
C GLU A 322 -26.32 22.21 -16.34
N ALA A 323 -25.68 21.48 -17.27
CA ALA A 323 -26.37 20.60 -18.20
C ALA A 323 -27.13 19.47 -17.49
N PHE A 324 -26.55 18.87 -16.44
CA PHE A 324 -27.23 17.88 -15.61
C PHE A 324 -28.39 18.49 -14.81
N GLY A 325 -28.21 19.68 -14.24
CA GLY A 325 -29.27 20.40 -13.53
C GLY A 325 -30.46 20.73 -14.44
N ASN A 326 -30.18 21.23 -15.64
CA ASN A 326 -31.21 21.56 -16.63
C ASN A 326 -31.90 20.30 -17.19
N GLY A 327 -31.17 19.20 -17.39
CA GLY A 327 -31.73 17.91 -17.79
C GLY A 327 -32.64 17.29 -16.72
N ALA A 328 -32.26 17.39 -15.44
CA ALA A 328 -33.10 16.96 -14.33
C ALA A 328 -34.37 17.81 -14.19
N ALA A 329 -34.25 19.14 -14.34
CA ALA A 329 -35.38 20.07 -14.33
C ALA A 329 -36.37 19.80 -15.48
N ALA A 330 -35.87 19.54 -16.69
CA ALA A 330 -36.68 19.18 -17.85
C ALA A 330 -37.43 17.84 -17.64
N CYS A 331 -36.75 16.84 -17.05
CA CYS A 331 -37.37 15.54 -16.76
C CYS A 331 -38.48 15.65 -15.69
N SER A 332 -38.29 16.50 -14.67
CA SER A 332 -39.35 16.81 -13.69
C SER A 332 -40.54 17.56 -14.30
N ALA A 333 -40.29 18.50 -15.22
CA ALA A 333 -41.36 19.24 -15.90
C ALA A 333 -42.20 18.34 -16.82
N SER A 334 -41.60 17.38 -17.52
CA SER A 334 -42.32 16.39 -18.33
C SER A 334 -43.16 15.42 -17.50
N ARG A 335 -42.76 15.12 -16.26
CA ARG A 335 -43.56 14.28 -15.33
C ARG A 335 -44.80 15.01 -14.82
N VAL A 336 -44.68 16.28 -14.46
CA VAL A 336 -45.81 17.12 -14.03
C VAL A 336 -46.79 17.37 -15.18
N ALA A 337 -46.31 17.50 -16.42
CA ALA A 337 -47.16 17.62 -17.61
C ALA A 337 -47.89 16.31 -18.00
N GLY A 338 -47.40 15.15 -17.55
CA GLY A 338 -48.01 13.83 -17.80
C GLY A 338 -49.16 13.49 -16.86
N GLU A 339 -49.14 13.99 -15.62
CA GLU A 339 -50.22 13.75 -14.63
C GLU A 339 -51.43 14.68 -14.83
N GLY A 340 -51.30 15.77 -15.60
CA GLY A 340 -52.39 16.70 -15.91
C GLY A 340 -53.32 16.31 -17.07
N ARG A 341 -53.13 15.14 -17.71
CA ARG A 341 -53.87 14.73 -18.92
C ARG A 341 -54.73 13.46 -18.80
N VAL A 342 -54.93 12.94 -17.59
CA VAL A 342 -55.85 11.81 -17.34
C VAL A 342 -57.06 12.34 -16.56
N GLY A 343 -57.92 13.12 -17.23
CA GLY A 343 -59.04 13.77 -16.55
C GLY A 343 -60.01 14.52 -17.46
N ALA A 344 -60.18 14.10 -18.71
CA ALA A 344 -61.29 14.50 -19.56
C ALA A 344 -61.27 13.61 -20.80
N ASP A 345 -62.16 12.61 -20.86
CA ASP A 345 -62.95 12.29 -22.06
C ASP A 345 -63.72 10.95 -21.89
N SER A 346 -65.05 11.04 -22.07
CA SER A 346 -66.02 9.98 -22.49
C SER A 346 -66.19 8.73 -21.59
N GLN A 347 -67.32 8.40 -20.95
CA GLN A 347 -68.75 8.36 -21.34
C GLN A 347 -69.03 7.83 -22.76
N SER A 348 -69.47 6.56 -22.89
CA SER A 348 -70.70 6.13 -23.59
C SER A 348 -70.64 4.66 -24.06
N SER A 349 -71.41 3.78 -23.42
CA SER A 349 -72.27 2.70 -23.96
C SER A 349 -72.52 1.62 -22.91
#